data_AF-A0A7N2LZB7-F1
#
_entry.id   AF-A0A7N2LZB7-F1
#
_cell.length_a   1.000
_cell.length_b   1.000
_cell.length_c   1.000
_cell.angle_alpha   90.00
_cell.angle_beta   90.00
_cell.angle_gamma   90.00
#
_symmetry.space_group_name_H-M   'P 1'
#
loop_
_entity.id
_entity.type
_entity.pdbx_description
1 polymer ?
#
loop_
_entity_poly.entity_id
_entity_poly.type
_entity_poly.pdbx_seq_one_letter_code
_entity_poly.pdbx_strand_id
1 'polypeptide(L)'
;MHTIRKTSGLSGFPKRDNVVSVIGDGAMTAGSALAKLQASTNFRKLREAAKSITKQIGGQAHQVAAKVDEYARGMISASGSTLFEEIGLYYIGPVDGHNVEDLVTIFQKIKEMPAPGPVLIHIVTEKGKGYPPAEAAPDKMHEAEADNKIVAIHAAMGGGTGLNYFQKFPNRCFNVGIAEQHAVTFAAGLATEGLKPFCAIYSSFLQRGLSLQNFKLIFYDGNEGDGATHCGAFDITYMACLPNMVVMAPSDEAELMHMVATAAVIDDRPSCFRFPRGNGIGAVLPFNNKGTPLEIGKGRILLEGCRVALLGYGSMVQQCLQAANILKSRDISVTVADARFCKPLDTDLIKQLANGHEVLITVEEGSIGGFGSHVSHYLSLTGILDGPLKLRAMVLPDRYIDHGSPQDQIEEVGLSARHISLTILPLLGRPKEALHDCPWRSAMICHDWGKREPARFSHGLKFKLV
;
A
#
# COMPACT_ATOMS: atom_id res chain seq x y z
N MET A 1 5.28 -2.74 13.73
CA MET A 1 6.65 -3.00 13.22
C MET A 1 7.10 -4.33 13.81
N HIS A 2 7.01 -5.42 13.06
CA HIS A 2 7.45 -6.74 13.53
C HIS A 2 8.88 -6.98 13.04
N THR A 3 9.86 -6.75 13.91
CA THR A 3 11.25 -7.13 13.65
C THR A 3 11.45 -8.57 14.11
N ILE A 4 11.13 -9.55 13.26
CA ILE A 4 11.56 -10.93 13.48
C ILE A 4 12.90 -11.11 12.76
N ARG A 5 14.01 -10.88 13.47
CA ARG A 5 15.33 -11.31 12.99
C ARG A 5 15.44 -12.82 13.19
N LYS A 6 15.19 -13.60 12.14
CA LYS A 6 15.61 -15.00 12.07
C LYS A 6 17.08 -15.00 11.65
N THR A 7 18.00 -15.12 12.61
CA THR A 7 19.42 -15.37 12.30
C THR A 7 19.56 -16.84 11.91
N SER A 8 19.36 -17.15 10.63
CA SER A 8 19.74 -18.45 10.07
C SER A 8 21.21 -18.41 9.63
N GLY A 9 22.06 -19.20 10.28
CA GLY A 9 23.18 -19.85 9.61
C GLY A 9 24.55 -19.14 9.56
N LEU A 10 24.94 -18.32 10.55
CA LEU A 10 26.34 -17.91 10.70
C LEU A 10 26.97 -18.67 11.87
N SER A 11 27.84 -19.63 11.54
CA SER A 11 28.66 -20.37 12.50
C SER A 11 29.58 -19.41 13.25
N GLY A 12 29.25 -19.12 14.52
CA GLY A 12 30.08 -18.26 15.38
C GLY A 12 29.32 -17.38 16.38
N PHE A 13 27.98 -17.28 16.30
CA PHE A 13 27.19 -16.53 17.28
C PHE A 13 26.46 -17.47 18.26
N PRO A 14 26.44 -17.18 19.58
CA PRO A 14 25.71 -17.99 20.55
C PRO A 14 24.21 -18.00 20.21
N LYS A 15 23.57 -19.18 20.24
CA LYS A 15 22.11 -19.31 20.21
C LYS A 15 21.52 -18.41 21.30
N ARG A 16 20.74 -17.41 20.91
CA ARG A 16 19.94 -16.62 21.86
C ARG A 16 18.56 -17.27 21.93
N ASP A 17 18.25 -17.90 23.05
CA ASP A 17 16.99 -18.63 23.28
C ASP A 17 15.79 -17.71 23.60
N ASN A 18 15.98 -16.39 23.61
CA ASN A 18 14.94 -15.42 23.95
C ASN A 18 14.56 -14.54 22.74
N VAL A 19 13.28 -14.53 22.38
CA VAL A 19 12.70 -13.66 21.35
C VAL A 19 11.91 -12.55 22.04
N VAL A 20 12.28 -11.29 21.77
CA VAL A 20 11.57 -10.11 22.28
C VAL A 20 10.87 -9.42 21.10
N SER A 21 9.57 -9.13 21.24
CA SER A 21 8.79 -8.36 20.26
C SER A 21 8.19 -7.14 20.94
N VAL A 22 8.31 -5.98 20.29
CA VAL A 22 7.69 -4.73 20.75
C VAL A 22 6.45 -4.48 19.89
N ILE A 23 5.29 -4.41 20.54
CA ILE A 23 3.98 -4.29 19.91
C ILE A 23 3.36 -2.98 20.39
N GLY A 24 3.07 -2.07 19.47
CA GLY A 24 2.34 -0.83 19.78
C GLY A 24 0.82 -1.02 19.67
N ASP A 25 0.05 -0.08 20.21
CA ASP A 25 -1.43 -0.12 20.31
C ASP A 25 -2.14 -0.54 19.02
N GLY A 26 -1.60 -0.12 17.88
CA GLY A 26 -2.15 -0.45 16.58
C GLY A 26 -2.23 -1.95 16.31
N ALA A 27 -1.21 -2.73 16.63
CA ALA A 27 -1.24 -4.19 16.44
C ALA A 27 -2.19 -4.92 17.42
N MET A 28 -2.65 -4.22 18.47
CA MET A 28 -3.60 -4.73 19.46
C MET A 28 -5.07 -4.39 19.13
N THR A 29 -5.33 -3.65 18.04
CA THR A 29 -6.67 -3.15 17.71
C THR A 29 -7.67 -4.23 17.30
N ALA A 30 -7.22 -5.33 16.68
CA ALA A 30 -8.06 -6.50 16.44
C ALA A 30 -8.59 -7.12 17.75
N GLY A 31 -7.74 -7.17 18.80
CA GLY A 31 -8.11 -7.68 20.11
C GLY A 31 -9.07 -6.76 20.88
N SER A 32 -8.94 -5.44 20.74
CA SER A 32 -9.85 -4.48 21.37
C SER A 32 -11.21 -4.37 20.67
N ALA A 33 -11.27 -4.56 19.34
CA ALA A 33 -12.52 -4.73 18.61
C ALA A 33 -13.25 -6.00 19.04
N LEU A 34 -12.53 -7.13 19.19
CA LEU A 34 -13.08 -8.38 19.70
C LEU A 34 -13.53 -8.28 21.16
N ALA A 35 -12.76 -7.61 22.02
CA ALA A 35 -13.10 -7.35 23.42
C ALA A 35 -14.35 -6.44 23.55
N LYS A 36 -14.49 -5.42 22.69
CA LYS A 36 -15.72 -4.60 22.61
C LYS A 36 -16.91 -5.41 22.12
N LEU A 37 -16.71 -6.32 21.16
CA LEU A 37 -17.75 -7.22 20.66
C LEU A 37 -18.22 -8.21 21.75
N GLN A 38 -17.29 -8.78 22.51
CA GLN A 38 -17.55 -9.66 23.65
C GLN A 38 -18.22 -8.91 24.82
N ALA A 39 -17.86 -7.65 25.04
CA ALA A 39 -18.49 -6.78 26.04
C ALA A 39 -19.88 -6.27 25.62
N SER A 40 -20.28 -6.46 24.36
CA SER A 40 -21.58 -5.99 23.86
C SER A 40 -22.73 -6.74 24.55
N THR A 41 -23.74 -5.99 24.97
CA THR A 41 -24.93 -6.49 25.68
C THR A 41 -25.71 -7.53 24.88
N ASN A 42 -25.64 -7.51 23.55
CA ASN A 42 -26.28 -8.48 22.66
C ASN A 42 -25.59 -9.85 22.69
N PHE A 43 -24.26 -9.90 22.74
CA PHE A 43 -23.53 -11.16 22.87
C PHE A 43 -23.72 -11.78 24.27
N ARG A 44 -23.84 -10.92 25.30
CA ARG A 44 -24.21 -11.34 26.66
C ARG A 44 -25.61 -11.97 26.71
N LYS A 45 -26.59 -11.40 26.00
CA LYS A 45 -27.95 -11.97 25.88
C LYS A 45 -27.98 -13.31 25.12
N LEU A 46 -27.20 -13.43 24.04
CA LEU A 46 -27.06 -14.68 23.30
C LEU A 46 -26.41 -15.79 24.16
N ARG A 47 -25.42 -15.42 24.98
CA ARG A 47 -24.75 -16.34 25.92
C ARG A 47 -25.67 -16.79 27.07
N GLU A 48 -26.50 -15.90 27.60
CA GLU A 48 -27.54 -16.23 28.59
C GLU A 48 -28.60 -17.16 27.99
N ALA A 49 -29.02 -16.92 26.74
CA ALA A 49 -29.95 -17.80 26.03
C ALA A 49 -29.35 -19.22 25.79
N ALA A 50 -28.08 -19.29 25.39
CA ALA A 50 -27.37 -20.56 25.21
C ALA A 50 -27.21 -21.34 26.52
N LYS A 51 -26.92 -20.67 27.65
CA LYS A 51 -26.86 -21.28 28.99
C LYS A 51 -28.18 -21.92 29.42
N SER A 52 -29.32 -21.34 29.02
CA SER A 52 -30.65 -21.88 29.34
C SER A 52 -30.91 -23.20 28.59
N ILE A 53 -30.43 -23.32 27.35
CA ILE A 53 -30.58 -24.50 26.50
C ILE A 53 -29.69 -25.65 27.01
N THR A 54 -28.48 -25.36 27.49
CA THR A 54 -27.57 -26.41 27.99
C THR A 54 -28.04 -27.02 29.32
N LYS A 55 -28.80 -26.28 30.14
CA LYS A 55 -29.36 -26.80 31.41
C LYS A 55 -30.45 -27.86 31.23
N GLN A 56 -31.04 -27.98 30.04
CA GLN A 56 -32.08 -28.99 29.76
C GLN A 56 -31.52 -30.31 29.20
N ILE A 57 -30.25 -30.35 28.78
CA ILE A 57 -29.65 -31.55 28.18
C ILE A 57 -28.75 -32.20 29.24
N GLY A 58 -29.38 -32.91 30.17
CA GLY A 58 -28.70 -33.69 31.20
C GLY A 58 -28.22 -35.04 30.68
N GLY A 59 -26.97 -35.38 31.02
CA GLY A 59 -26.55 -36.76 31.25
C GLY A 59 -25.99 -37.52 30.04
N GLN A 60 -24.78 -37.17 29.58
CA GLN A 60 -23.73 -38.10 29.13
C GLN A 60 -22.54 -37.31 28.60
N ALA A 61 -21.55 -37.00 29.44
CA ALA A 61 -20.47 -36.13 29.01
C ALA A 61 -19.17 -36.23 29.84
N HIS A 62 -18.62 -37.43 30.03
CA HIS A 62 -17.30 -37.58 30.67
C HIS A 62 -16.16 -36.95 29.86
N GLN A 63 -16.29 -36.83 28.53
CA GLN A 63 -15.33 -36.09 27.69
C GLN A 63 -15.54 -34.56 27.73
N VAL A 64 -16.76 -34.10 28.03
CA VAL A 64 -17.04 -32.67 28.22
C VAL A 64 -16.53 -32.22 29.58
N ALA A 65 -16.49 -33.08 30.60
CA ALA A 65 -15.93 -32.75 31.91
C ALA A 65 -14.45 -32.33 31.85
N ALA A 66 -13.62 -32.98 31.02
CA ALA A 66 -12.20 -32.57 30.85
C ALA A 66 -12.07 -31.20 30.15
N LYS A 67 -12.91 -30.94 29.14
CA LYS A 67 -13.00 -29.61 28.49
C LYS A 67 -13.56 -28.54 29.41
N VAL A 68 -14.47 -28.91 30.31
CA VAL A 68 -15.07 -28.02 31.31
C VAL A 68 -14.09 -27.73 32.44
N ASP A 69 -13.20 -28.65 32.81
CA ASP A 69 -12.18 -28.43 33.83
C ASP A 69 -11.06 -27.50 33.33
N GLU A 70 -10.71 -27.62 32.04
CA GLU A 70 -9.82 -26.68 31.34
C GLU A 70 -10.46 -25.28 31.20
N TYR A 71 -11.77 -25.24 30.88
CA TYR A 71 -12.56 -23.99 30.90
C TYR A 71 -12.76 -23.43 32.31
N ALA A 72 -12.90 -24.28 33.33
CA ALA A 72 -13.10 -23.90 34.71
C ALA A 72 -11.82 -23.35 35.31
N ARG A 73 -10.64 -23.85 34.91
CA ARG A 73 -9.35 -23.22 35.24
C ARG A 73 -9.25 -21.81 34.66
N GLY A 74 -9.82 -21.57 33.48
CA GLY A 74 -10.03 -20.23 32.91
C GLY A 74 -11.11 -19.39 33.61
N MET A 75 -12.01 -19.99 34.39
CA MET A 75 -13.09 -19.29 35.10
C MET A 75 -12.85 -19.13 36.62
N ILE A 76 -11.92 -19.87 37.24
CA ILE A 76 -11.59 -19.71 38.66
C ILE A 76 -10.75 -18.44 38.91
N SER A 77 -10.16 -17.86 37.86
CA SER A 77 -9.58 -16.51 37.87
C SER A 77 -10.62 -15.38 37.73
N ALA A 78 -11.89 -15.63 38.09
CA ALA A 78 -13.00 -14.66 38.04
C ALA A 78 -12.90 -13.48 39.05
N SER A 79 -11.69 -13.09 39.42
CA SER A 79 -11.37 -11.80 40.01
C SER A 79 -10.16 -11.21 39.28
N GLY A 80 -10.41 -10.61 38.12
CA GLY A 80 -9.49 -9.63 37.51
C GLY A 80 -8.47 -10.13 36.48
N SER A 81 -8.67 -11.27 35.80
CA SER A 81 -7.76 -11.67 34.71
C SER A 81 -7.91 -10.76 33.48
N THR A 82 -6.80 -10.24 32.98
CA THR A 82 -6.71 -9.44 31.75
C THR A 82 -7.02 -10.30 30.50
N LEU A 83 -7.42 -9.67 29.38
CA LEU A 83 -7.58 -10.34 28.08
C LEU A 83 -6.35 -11.20 27.71
N PHE A 84 -5.16 -10.73 28.10
CA PHE A 84 -3.90 -11.37 27.80
C PHE A 84 -3.69 -12.67 28.58
N GLU A 85 -4.13 -12.70 29.84
CA GLU A 85 -4.10 -13.91 30.66
C GLU A 85 -5.10 -14.95 30.15
N GLU A 86 -6.25 -14.52 29.63
CA GLU A 86 -7.23 -15.41 29.01
C GLU A 86 -6.69 -16.12 27.75
N ILE A 87 -5.78 -15.48 27.00
CA ILE A 87 -5.11 -16.09 25.83
C ILE A 87 -3.80 -16.81 26.20
N GLY A 88 -3.52 -16.97 27.50
CA GLY A 88 -2.38 -17.75 28.02
C GLY A 88 -1.06 -16.98 28.11
N LEU A 89 -1.09 -15.64 28.09
CA LEU A 89 0.09 -14.80 28.32
C LEU A 89 0.23 -14.47 29.81
N TYR A 90 1.45 -14.56 30.33
CA TYR A 90 1.76 -14.00 31.65
C TYR A 90 1.91 -12.48 31.55
N TYR A 91 1.00 -11.72 32.17
CA TYR A 91 0.90 -10.27 31.99
C TYR A 91 1.62 -9.50 33.12
N ILE A 92 2.42 -8.48 32.75
CA ILE A 92 3.14 -7.60 33.67
C ILE A 92 2.93 -6.14 33.24
N GLY A 93 2.34 -5.30 34.10
CA GLY A 93 2.20 -3.85 33.86
C GLY A 93 0.80 -3.32 34.17
N PRO A 94 0.48 -2.05 33.83
CA PRO A 94 1.34 -1.08 33.14
C PRO A 94 2.56 -0.66 33.98
N VAL A 95 3.72 -0.48 33.33
CA VAL A 95 4.96 0.05 33.95
C VAL A 95 5.44 1.29 33.21
N ASP A 96 6.11 2.22 33.91
CA ASP A 96 6.67 3.43 33.29
C ASP A 96 7.85 3.06 32.37
N GLY A 97 7.71 3.38 31.09
CA GLY A 97 8.72 3.14 30.08
C GLY A 97 9.90 4.09 30.11
N HIS A 98 9.83 5.16 30.90
CA HIS A 98 10.93 6.11 31.08
C HIS A 98 11.81 5.77 32.29
N ASN A 99 11.40 4.83 33.16
CA ASN A 99 12.22 4.33 34.26
C ASN A 99 13.05 3.10 33.85
N VAL A 100 14.28 3.35 33.39
CA VAL A 100 15.19 2.30 32.90
C VAL A 100 15.59 1.31 33.99
N GLU A 101 15.77 1.75 35.24
CA GLU A 101 16.20 0.89 36.34
C GLU A 101 15.14 -0.17 36.68
N ASP A 102 13.86 0.26 36.70
CA ASP A 102 12.73 -0.64 36.91
C ASP A 102 12.60 -1.63 35.77
N LEU A 103 12.70 -1.16 34.51
CA LEU A 103 12.64 -2.03 33.34
C LEU A 103 13.74 -3.10 33.35
N VAL A 104 14.98 -2.72 33.64
CA VAL A 104 16.12 -3.67 33.74
C VAL A 104 15.84 -4.72 34.80
N THR A 105 15.36 -4.30 35.98
CA THR A 105 15.02 -5.19 37.08
C THR A 105 13.91 -6.18 36.69
N ILE A 106 12.87 -5.69 36.02
CA ILE A 106 11.76 -6.51 35.52
C ILE A 106 12.27 -7.54 34.51
N PHE A 107 13.08 -7.12 33.54
CA PHE A 107 13.62 -8.03 32.52
C PHE A 107 14.56 -9.09 33.11
N GLN A 108 15.37 -8.75 34.11
CA GLN A 108 16.23 -9.72 34.81
C GLN A 108 15.40 -10.77 35.54
N LYS A 109 14.39 -10.34 36.31
CA LYS A 109 13.48 -11.26 37.02
C LYS A 109 12.76 -12.21 36.07
N ILE A 110 12.24 -11.71 34.95
CA ILE A 110 11.55 -12.54 33.94
C ILE A 110 12.50 -13.59 33.35
N LYS A 111 13.76 -13.22 33.09
CA LYS A 111 14.76 -14.14 32.55
C LYS A 111 15.08 -15.29 33.51
N GLU A 112 14.95 -15.06 34.82
CA GLU A 112 15.22 -16.04 35.87
C GLU A 112 14.01 -16.92 36.20
N MET A 113 12.83 -16.62 35.67
CA MET A 113 11.61 -17.40 35.93
C MET A 113 11.70 -18.82 35.33
N PRO A 114 11.42 -19.89 36.10
CA PRO A 114 11.35 -21.24 35.57
C PRO A 114 10.08 -21.41 34.71
N ALA A 115 10.28 -21.64 33.40
CA ALA A 115 9.22 -21.89 32.40
C ALA A 115 8.11 -20.82 32.34
N PRO A 116 8.43 -19.57 31.93
CA PRO A 116 7.50 -18.44 32.05
C PRO A 116 6.30 -18.48 31.08
N GLY A 117 6.25 -19.45 30.15
CA GLY A 117 5.37 -19.34 28.99
C GLY A 117 5.63 -18.02 28.24
N PRO A 118 4.74 -17.60 27.35
CA PRO A 118 4.83 -16.29 26.73
C PRO A 118 4.47 -15.18 27.74
N VAL A 119 5.38 -14.22 27.94
CA VAL A 119 5.20 -13.08 28.86
C VAL A 119 4.89 -11.81 28.06
N LEU A 120 3.89 -11.04 28.48
CA LEU A 120 3.57 -9.72 27.95
C LEU A 120 3.86 -8.64 28.99
N ILE A 121 4.69 -7.66 28.64
CA ILE A 121 4.97 -6.50 29.48
C ILE A 121 4.31 -5.27 28.87
N HIS A 122 3.38 -4.65 29.58
CA HIS A 122 2.72 -3.40 29.20
C HIS A 122 3.54 -2.22 29.69
N ILE A 123 4.27 -1.60 28.77
CA ILE A 123 5.12 -0.42 29.06
C ILE A 123 4.43 0.83 28.53
N VAL A 124 4.26 1.84 29.38
CA VAL A 124 3.66 3.13 29.05
C VAL A 124 4.76 4.12 28.68
N THR A 125 4.70 4.70 27.49
CA THR A 125 5.67 5.71 27.02
C THR A 125 4.93 6.92 26.46
N GLU A 126 5.59 8.06 26.43
CA GLU A 126 5.04 9.28 25.81
C GLU A 126 5.49 9.37 24.35
N LYS A 127 4.53 9.45 23.42
CA LYS A 127 4.80 9.56 21.98
C LYS A 127 4.88 11.04 21.57
N GLY A 128 6.00 11.45 20.96
CA GLY A 128 6.32 12.84 20.60
C GLY A 128 5.35 13.52 19.61
N LYS A 129 5.15 14.83 19.84
CA LYS A 129 4.12 15.77 19.32
C LYS A 129 3.97 15.90 17.79
N GLY A 130 2.73 16.17 17.37
CA GLY A 130 2.24 16.24 16.00
C GLY A 130 2.46 17.57 15.25
N TYR A 131 2.34 17.44 13.92
CA TYR A 131 2.82 18.30 12.84
C TYR A 131 1.83 19.44 12.46
N PRO A 132 2.15 20.72 12.73
CA PRO A 132 1.27 21.88 12.50
C PRO A 132 0.79 22.15 11.06
N PRO A 133 1.54 21.82 9.98
CA PRO A 133 1.07 22.05 8.62
C PRO A 133 -0.20 21.27 8.23
N ALA A 134 -0.56 20.23 9.00
CA ALA A 134 -1.77 19.43 8.81
C ALA A 134 -3.06 20.10 9.29
N GLU A 135 -3.02 21.32 9.82
CA GLU A 135 -4.20 22.06 10.30
C GLU A 135 -4.61 23.22 9.38
N ALA A 136 -3.73 23.59 8.44
CA ALA A 136 -3.88 24.79 7.61
C ALA A 136 -4.33 24.50 6.17
N ALA A 137 -4.56 23.23 5.79
CA ALA A 137 -4.89 22.92 4.40
C ALA A 137 -6.35 23.30 4.07
N PRO A 138 -6.58 24.08 2.98
CA PRO A 138 -7.87 24.63 2.61
C PRO A 138 -8.77 23.65 1.81
N ASP A 139 -8.48 22.36 1.80
CA ASP A 139 -9.21 21.33 1.06
C ASP A 139 -10.54 20.98 1.75
N LYS A 140 -11.62 21.59 1.23
CA LYS A 140 -12.97 21.56 1.81
C LYS A 140 -13.75 20.25 1.65
N MET A 141 -13.11 19.10 1.41
CA MET A 141 -13.80 17.78 1.33
C MET A 141 -15.12 17.81 0.51
N HIS A 142 -15.09 18.47 -0.66
CA HIS A 142 -16.28 18.91 -1.41
C HIS A 142 -17.30 17.79 -1.70
N GLU A 143 -16.82 16.59 -2.07
CA GLU A 143 -17.73 15.46 -2.33
C GLU A 143 -18.50 15.04 -1.07
N ALA A 144 -17.84 15.03 0.08
CA ALA A 144 -18.48 14.68 1.35
C ALA A 144 -19.39 15.78 1.90
N GLU A 145 -19.17 17.05 1.54
CA GLU A 145 -20.11 18.14 1.79
C GLU A 145 -21.38 17.99 0.93
N ALA A 146 -21.23 17.52 -0.31
CA ALA A 146 -22.34 17.35 -1.25
C ALA A 146 -23.14 16.05 -1.02
N ASP A 147 -22.50 14.97 -0.58
CA ASP A 147 -23.13 13.65 -0.40
C ASP A 147 -22.98 13.16 1.06
N ASN A 148 -24.12 13.07 1.75
CA ASN A 148 -24.18 12.63 3.15
C ASN A 148 -23.94 11.11 3.32
N LYS A 149 -23.98 10.32 2.23
CA LYS A 149 -23.69 8.88 2.23
C LYS A 149 -22.19 8.59 2.22
N ILE A 150 -21.36 9.59 1.90
CA ILE A 150 -19.91 9.42 1.91
C ILE A 150 -19.41 9.31 3.34
N VAL A 151 -18.68 8.23 3.60
CA VAL A 151 -18.02 7.93 4.87
C VAL A 151 -16.55 7.60 4.62
N ALA A 152 -15.67 8.04 5.50
CA ALA A 152 -14.23 7.81 5.42
C ALA A 152 -13.80 6.74 6.43
N ILE A 153 -12.90 5.85 6.02
CA ILE A 153 -12.37 4.77 6.86
C ILE A 153 -10.85 4.77 6.72
N HIS A 154 -10.12 4.71 7.83
CA HIS A 154 -8.67 4.55 7.82
C HIS A 154 -8.17 3.60 8.90
N ALA A 155 -7.02 2.99 8.65
CA ALA A 155 -6.38 2.06 9.57
C ALA A 155 -5.25 2.75 10.37
N ALA A 156 -5.62 3.60 11.35
CA ALA A 156 -4.69 4.40 12.17
C ALA A 156 -3.77 5.39 11.43
N MET A 157 -4.09 5.74 10.17
CA MET A 157 -3.30 6.64 9.33
C MET A 157 -3.99 7.97 9.00
N GLY A 158 -4.74 8.57 9.93
CA GLY A 158 -5.50 9.80 9.67
C GLY A 158 -4.65 10.97 9.16
N GLY A 159 -3.45 11.16 9.72
CA GLY A 159 -2.52 12.20 9.27
C GLY A 159 -1.90 11.91 7.90
N GLY A 160 -1.35 10.71 7.72
CA GLY A 160 -0.67 10.31 6.47
C GLY A 160 -1.61 10.22 5.26
N THR A 161 -2.90 9.99 5.49
CA THR A 161 -3.93 9.97 4.45
C THR A 161 -4.66 11.32 4.29
N GLY A 162 -4.37 12.32 5.11
CA GLY A 162 -5.14 13.57 5.12
C GLY A 162 -6.58 13.44 5.63
N LEU A 163 -7.02 12.26 6.08
CA LEU A 163 -8.36 12.08 6.67
C LEU A 163 -8.55 12.75 8.03
N ASN A 164 -7.49 13.34 8.61
CA ASN A 164 -7.62 14.28 9.71
C ASN A 164 -8.56 15.45 9.36
N TYR A 165 -8.57 15.93 8.11
CA TYR A 165 -9.49 16.98 7.68
C TYR A 165 -10.95 16.50 7.60
N PHE A 166 -11.15 15.20 7.37
CA PHE A 166 -12.48 14.58 7.37
C PHE A 166 -13.09 14.50 8.79
N GLN A 167 -12.31 14.77 9.85
CA GLN A 167 -12.84 14.88 11.22
C GLN A 167 -13.89 15.98 11.38
N LYS A 168 -14.01 16.92 10.43
CA LYS A 168 -15.16 17.85 10.31
C LYS A 168 -16.51 17.11 10.26
N PHE A 169 -16.52 15.85 9.84
CA PHE A 169 -17.68 14.96 9.84
C PHE A 169 -17.49 13.82 10.86
N PRO A 170 -17.58 14.08 12.18
CA PRO A 170 -17.18 13.12 13.21
C PRO A 170 -17.98 11.82 13.18
N ASN A 171 -19.25 11.87 12.75
CA ASN A 171 -20.11 10.70 12.62
C ASN A 171 -19.92 9.92 11.30
N ARG A 172 -18.98 10.35 10.44
CA ARG A 172 -18.73 9.77 9.12
C ARG A 172 -17.25 9.43 8.89
N CYS A 173 -16.40 9.53 9.91
CA CYS A 173 -14.99 9.16 9.86
C CYS A 173 -14.70 8.04 10.86
N PHE A 174 -14.16 6.91 10.39
CA PHE A 174 -13.92 5.73 11.21
C PHE A 174 -12.44 5.35 11.22
N ASN A 175 -11.82 5.42 12.40
CA ASN A 175 -10.50 4.87 12.65
C ASN A 175 -10.63 3.45 13.20
N VAL A 176 -10.22 2.44 12.42
CA VAL A 176 -10.34 1.04 12.83
C VAL A 176 -9.08 0.49 13.54
N GLY A 177 -8.07 1.33 13.79
CA GLY A 177 -6.78 0.88 14.29
C GLY A 177 -5.88 0.30 13.18
N ILE A 178 -4.77 -0.39 13.51
CA ILE A 178 -3.96 -1.09 12.49
C ILE A 178 -4.62 -2.44 12.17
N ALA A 179 -5.76 -2.34 11.50
CA ALA A 179 -6.60 -3.48 11.14
C ALA A 179 -7.14 -3.28 9.72
N GLU A 180 -6.26 -3.32 8.72
CA GLU A 180 -6.60 -3.09 7.31
C GLU A 180 -7.65 -4.09 6.80
N GLN A 181 -7.58 -5.35 7.25
CA GLN A 181 -8.61 -6.37 6.97
C GLN A 181 -10.00 -5.96 7.46
N HIS A 182 -10.06 -5.41 8.68
CA HIS A 182 -11.30 -4.92 9.25
C HIS A 182 -11.75 -3.66 8.51
N ALA A 183 -10.85 -2.73 8.18
CA ALA A 183 -11.17 -1.52 7.43
C ALA A 183 -11.90 -1.85 6.12
N VAL A 184 -11.35 -2.78 5.35
CA VAL A 184 -11.87 -3.20 4.05
C VAL A 184 -13.20 -3.95 4.19
N THR A 185 -13.31 -4.86 5.16
CA THR A 185 -14.56 -5.60 5.39
C THR A 185 -15.66 -4.71 5.97
N PHE A 186 -15.29 -3.74 6.80
CA PHE A 186 -16.20 -2.74 7.34
C PHE A 186 -16.71 -1.81 6.24
N ALA A 187 -15.83 -1.38 5.32
CA ALA A 187 -16.23 -0.65 4.12
C ALA A 187 -17.23 -1.46 3.28
N ALA A 188 -16.94 -2.73 3.02
CA ALA A 188 -17.87 -3.62 2.33
C ALA A 188 -19.27 -3.65 2.99
N GLY A 189 -19.33 -3.84 4.31
CA GLY A 189 -20.62 -3.85 5.03
C GLY A 189 -21.35 -2.51 5.02
N LEU A 190 -20.66 -1.39 5.06
CA LEU A 190 -21.29 -0.07 4.93
C LEU A 190 -21.88 0.13 3.52
N ALA A 191 -21.20 -0.38 2.49
CA ALA A 191 -21.70 -0.30 1.13
C ALA A 191 -22.95 -1.14 0.89
N THR A 192 -23.09 -2.31 1.54
CA THR A 192 -24.33 -3.11 1.45
C THR A 192 -25.54 -2.41 2.04
N GLU A 193 -25.32 -1.48 2.98
CA GLU A 193 -26.36 -0.62 3.57
C GLU A 193 -26.60 0.68 2.76
N GLY A 194 -26.02 0.80 1.56
CA GLY A 194 -26.22 1.94 0.66
C GLY A 194 -25.41 3.19 0.99
N LEU A 195 -24.40 3.07 1.86
CA LEU A 195 -23.39 4.13 2.06
C LEU A 195 -22.29 4.06 0.99
N LYS A 196 -21.49 5.13 0.91
CA LYS A 196 -20.37 5.26 -0.04
C LYS A 196 -19.04 5.33 0.73
N PRO A 197 -18.49 4.19 1.18
CA PRO A 197 -17.30 4.16 1.99
C PRO A 197 -16.05 4.37 1.13
N PHE A 198 -15.26 5.39 1.50
CA PHE A 198 -13.92 5.63 1.02
C PHE A 198 -12.92 5.13 2.06
N CYS A 199 -12.26 4.03 1.74
CA CYS A 199 -11.28 3.40 2.60
C CYS A 199 -9.86 3.82 2.18
N ALA A 200 -9.22 4.66 2.98
CA ALA A 200 -7.89 5.19 2.72
C ALA A 200 -6.81 4.35 3.42
N ILE A 201 -6.02 3.65 2.61
CA ILE A 201 -4.99 2.71 3.07
C ILE A 201 -3.77 2.83 2.16
N TYR A 202 -2.56 2.67 2.72
CA TYR A 202 -1.34 2.63 1.91
C TYR A 202 -1.29 1.35 1.08
N SER A 203 -0.77 1.42 -0.15
CA SER A 203 -0.66 0.29 -1.07
C SER A 203 0.03 -0.92 -0.45
N SER A 204 1.12 -0.70 0.31
CA SER A 204 1.85 -1.76 1.02
C SER A 204 1.07 -2.43 2.15
N PHE A 205 0.15 -1.71 2.80
CA PHE A 205 -0.65 -2.24 3.89
C PHE A 205 -1.93 -2.93 3.42
N LEU A 206 -2.49 -2.53 2.27
CA LEU A 206 -3.63 -3.22 1.67
C LEU A 206 -3.31 -4.68 1.33
N GLN A 207 -2.04 -5.04 1.13
CA GLN A 207 -1.62 -6.43 0.96
C GLN A 207 -2.13 -7.37 2.07
N ARG A 208 -2.48 -6.84 3.25
CA ARG A 208 -3.07 -7.61 4.35
C ARG A 208 -4.56 -7.87 4.22
N GLY A 209 -5.31 -7.13 3.42
CA GLY A 209 -6.77 -7.20 3.37
C GLY A 209 -7.34 -6.92 1.99
N LEU A 210 -7.94 -7.94 1.37
CA LEU A 210 -8.72 -7.83 0.14
C LEU A 210 -10.14 -8.37 0.41
N SER A 211 -11.17 -7.68 -0.09
CA SER A 211 -12.57 -8.11 -0.05
C SER A 211 -13.19 -7.98 -1.43
N LEU A 212 -14.20 -8.80 -1.72
CA LEU A 212 -14.84 -8.93 -3.04
C LEU A 212 -16.08 -8.03 -3.23
N GLN A 213 -16.45 -7.22 -2.23
CA GLN A 213 -17.68 -6.41 -2.29
C GLN A 213 -17.47 -5.00 -2.88
N ASN A 214 -18.56 -4.27 -3.12
CA ASN A 214 -18.54 -2.94 -3.74
C ASN A 214 -18.06 -1.86 -2.75
N PHE A 215 -16.76 -1.57 -2.68
CA PHE A 215 -16.24 -0.46 -1.87
C PHE A 215 -15.22 0.37 -2.65
N LYS A 216 -15.02 1.61 -2.19
CA LYS A 216 -14.12 2.57 -2.81
C LYS A 216 -12.81 2.59 -2.03
N LEU A 217 -11.71 2.25 -2.68
CA LEU A 217 -10.37 2.23 -2.09
C LEU A 217 -9.56 3.44 -2.55
N ILE A 218 -9.01 4.17 -1.60
CA ILE A 218 -8.01 5.20 -1.87
C ILE A 218 -6.65 4.61 -1.51
N PHE A 219 -5.76 4.51 -2.49
CA PHE A 219 -4.39 4.07 -2.27
C PHE A 219 -3.43 5.24 -2.24
N TYR A 220 -2.65 5.26 -1.17
CA TYR A 220 -1.44 6.05 -1.10
C TYR A 220 -0.30 5.09 -1.43
N ASP A 221 0.42 5.34 -2.52
CA ASP A 221 1.69 4.65 -2.71
C ASP A 221 2.72 5.25 -1.74
N GLY A 222 3.30 4.37 -0.93
CA GLY A 222 4.30 4.68 0.09
C GLY A 222 5.73 4.74 -0.46
N ASN A 223 5.94 5.03 -1.74
CA ASN A 223 7.28 5.18 -2.33
C ASN A 223 7.93 6.53 -1.96
N GLU A 224 8.07 6.78 -0.66
CA GLU A 224 8.85 7.91 -0.12
C GLU A 224 10.08 7.41 0.62
N GLY A 225 10.88 6.53 0.00
CA GLY A 225 12.17 6.22 0.60
C GLY A 225 12.14 5.41 1.90
N ASP A 226 10.97 5.00 2.38
CA ASP A 226 10.83 4.11 3.55
C ASP A 226 11.31 2.68 3.26
N GLY A 227 11.74 2.44 2.01
CA GLY A 227 12.38 1.23 1.52
C GLY A 227 11.41 0.07 1.31
N ALA A 228 12.00 -1.12 1.17
CA ALA A 228 11.35 -2.34 0.71
C ALA A 228 10.02 -2.70 1.42
N THR A 229 9.90 -2.35 2.70
CA THR A 229 8.74 -2.75 3.53
C THR A 229 7.51 -1.88 3.35
N HIS A 230 7.66 -0.68 2.80
CA HIS A 230 6.57 0.30 2.61
C HIS A 230 6.30 0.60 1.14
N CYS A 231 7.15 0.12 0.24
CA CYS A 231 7.02 0.26 -1.19
C CYS A 231 5.70 -0.34 -1.70
N GLY A 232 4.86 0.48 -2.33
CA GLY A 232 3.58 0.10 -2.88
C GLY A 232 3.66 -0.39 -4.32
N ALA A 233 4.58 -1.31 -4.61
CA ALA A 233 4.84 -1.77 -5.98
C ALA A 233 3.75 -2.67 -6.57
N PHE A 234 2.91 -3.30 -5.74
CA PHE A 234 2.13 -4.47 -6.15
C PHE A 234 0.63 -4.19 -6.38
N ASP A 235 0.13 -3.01 -6.01
CA ASP A 235 -1.32 -2.75 -6.01
C ASP A 235 -1.96 -2.80 -7.38
N ILE A 236 -1.29 -2.28 -8.40
CA ILE A 236 -1.78 -2.32 -9.78
C ILE A 236 -2.05 -3.78 -10.17
N THR A 237 -1.09 -4.67 -9.91
CA THR A 237 -1.17 -6.09 -10.24
C THR A 237 -2.31 -6.80 -9.51
N TYR A 238 -2.35 -6.73 -8.17
CA TYR A 238 -3.35 -7.51 -7.43
C TYR A 238 -4.76 -6.92 -7.57
N MET A 239 -4.91 -5.61 -7.78
CA MET A 239 -6.22 -4.97 -7.95
C MET A 239 -6.77 -5.18 -9.36
N ALA A 240 -5.94 -5.05 -10.40
CA ALA A 240 -6.39 -5.20 -11.77
C ALA A 240 -6.76 -6.66 -12.12
N CYS A 241 -6.25 -7.64 -11.38
CA CYS A 241 -6.69 -9.03 -11.46
C CYS A 241 -8.13 -9.26 -10.95
N LEU A 242 -8.67 -8.40 -10.08
CA LEU A 242 -10.00 -8.61 -9.49
C LEU A 242 -11.12 -8.33 -10.49
N PRO A 243 -12.10 -9.23 -10.69
CA PRO A 243 -13.23 -8.99 -11.58
C PRO A 243 -14.01 -7.71 -11.21
N ASN A 244 -14.55 -7.02 -12.20
CA ASN A 244 -15.39 -5.81 -12.05
C ASN A 244 -14.75 -4.61 -11.34
N MET A 245 -13.47 -4.68 -10.96
CA MET A 245 -12.74 -3.57 -10.35
C MET A 245 -12.46 -2.45 -11.36
N VAL A 246 -12.69 -1.20 -10.95
CA VAL A 246 -12.18 0.00 -11.64
C VAL A 246 -10.86 0.40 -11.00
N VAL A 247 -9.76 0.44 -11.76
CA VAL A 247 -8.41 0.73 -11.26
C VAL A 247 -7.87 1.95 -11.99
N MET A 248 -7.67 3.04 -11.23
CA MET A 248 -7.27 4.35 -11.73
C MET A 248 -5.92 4.80 -11.14
N ALA A 249 -5.24 5.72 -11.82
CA ALA A 249 -4.08 6.43 -11.27
C ALA A 249 -4.00 7.85 -11.86
N PRO A 250 -4.16 8.91 -11.06
CA PRO A 250 -4.13 10.28 -11.55
C PRO A 250 -2.70 10.70 -11.91
N SER A 251 -2.56 11.44 -13.01
CA SER A 251 -1.26 11.99 -13.45
C SER A 251 -0.80 13.22 -12.65
N ASP A 252 -1.74 13.88 -11.98
CA ASP A 252 -1.57 15.14 -11.26
C ASP A 252 -2.74 15.36 -10.28
N GLU A 253 -2.66 16.44 -9.51
CA GLU A 253 -3.67 16.79 -8.50
C GLU A 253 -5.04 17.16 -9.08
N ALA A 254 -5.12 17.67 -10.31
CA ALA A 254 -6.40 17.96 -10.95
C ALA A 254 -7.10 16.64 -11.33
N GLU A 255 -6.35 15.69 -11.91
CA GLU A 255 -6.85 14.34 -12.19
C GLU A 255 -7.26 13.61 -10.91
N LEU A 256 -6.55 13.80 -9.79
CA LEU A 256 -6.95 13.23 -8.50
C LEU A 256 -8.35 13.70 -8.10
N MET A 257 -8.66 14.99 -8.26
CA MET A 257 -9.99 15.53 -7.96
C MET A 257 -11.06 14.93 -8.88
N HIS A 258 -10.77 14.80 -10.16
CA HIS A 258 -11.64 14.14 -11.12
C HIS A 258 -11.88 12.66 -10.78
N MET A 259 -10.85 11.93 -10.36
CA MET A 259 -10.97 10.52 -9.98
C MET A 259 -11.70 10.32 -8.65
N VAL A 260 -11.58 11.24 -7.69
CA VAL A 260 -12.38 11.25 -6.46
C VAL A 260 -13.86 11.45 -6.81
N ALA A 261 -14.18 12.41 -7.67
CA ALA A 261 -15.55 12.62 -8.16
C ALA A 261 -16.08 11.42 -8.96
N THR A 262 -15.22 10.80 -9.77
CA THR A 262 -15.54 9.57 -10.53
C THR A 262 -15.87 8.43 -9.58
N ALA A 263 -15.01 8.20 -8.57
CA ALA A 263 -15.25 7.20 -7.55
C ALA A 263 -16.57 7.48 -6.82
N ALA A 264 -16.87 8.73 -6.45
CA ALA A 264 -18.09 9.09 -5.72
C ALA A 264 -19.40 8.74 -6.43
N VAL A 265 -19.39 8.70 -7.78
CA VAL A 265 -20.57 8.35 -8.59
C VAL A 265 -20.64 6.86 -8.98
N ILE A 266 -19.59 6.06 -8.70
CA ILE A 266 -19.60 4.61 -8.91
C ILE A 266 -20.34 3.94 -7.73
N ASP A 267 -21.46 3.29 -8.03
CA ASP A 267 -22.31 2.63 -7.03
C ASP A 267 -22.53 1.12 -7.30
N ASP A 268 -22.19 0.63 -8.50
CA ASP A 268 -22.49 -0.73 -8.95
C ASP A 268 -21.30 -1.71 -8.86
N ARG A 269 -20.09 -1.22 -8.61
CA ARG A 269 -18.85 -2.00 -8.59
C ARG A 269 -17.78 -1.36 -7.70
N PRO A 270 -16.75 -2.10 -7.26
CA PRO A 270 -15.65 -1.50 -6.51
C PRO A 270 -14.75 -0.67 -7.43
N SER A 271 -14.15 0.38 -6.86
CA SER A 271 -13.22 1.25 -7.56
C SER A 271 -12.04 1.61 -6.68
N CYS A 272 -10.86 1.75 -7.26
CA CYS A 272 -9.68 2.22 -6.58
C CYS A 272 -8.88 3.22 -7.40
N PHE A 273 -8.20 4.13 -6.73
CA PHE A 273 -7.20 5.00 -7.34
C PHE A 273 -5.93 5.08 -6.49
N ARG A 274 -4.77 5.05 -7.14
CA ARG A 274 -3.46 5.15 -6.49
C ARG A 274 -2.73 6.44 -6.85
N PHE A 275 -2.16 7.12 -5.87
CA PHE A 275 -1.26 8.25 -6.11
C PHE A 275 -0.06 8.17 -5.16
N PRO A 276 1.12 8.63 -5.58
CA PRO A 276 2.30 8.61 -4.73
C PRO A 276 2.17 9.60 -3.58
N ARG A 277 2.87 9.30 -2.48
CA ARG A 277 3.13 10.29 -1.45
C ARG A 277 4.09 11.35 -1.99
N GLY A 278 3.75 12.62 -1.81
CA GLY A 278 4.52 13.75 -2.31
C GLY A 278 3.65 14.96 -2.63
N ASN A 279 4.28 16.01 -3.15
CA ASN A 279 3.58 17.22 -3.58
C ASN A 279 3.03 17.05 -5.01
N GLY A 280 1.92 17.73 -5.29
CA GLY A 280 1.42 17.92 -6.66
C GLY A 280 2.39 18.72 -7.53
N ILE A 281 2.13 18.75 -8.83
CA ILE A 281 2.99 19.41 -9.82
C ILE A 281 2.66 20.90 -10.02
N GLY A 282 1.66 21.42 -9.31
CA GLY A 282 1.12 22.77 -9.52
C GLY A 282 0.16 22.85 -10.72
N ALA A 283 -0.59 21.78 -11.00
CA ALA A 283 -1.59 21.74 -12.05
C ALA A 283 -2.73 22.73 -11.79
N VAL A 284 -3.32 23.24 -12.87
CA VAL A 284 -4.50 24.12 -12.77
C VAL A 284 -5.67 23.31 -12.22
N LEU A 285 -6.11 23.66 -11.02
CA LEU A 285 -7.22 22.98 -10.36
C LEU A 285 -8.56 23.28 -11.05
N PRO A 286 -9.51 22.32 -11.05
CA PRO A 286 -10.87 22.56 -11.52
C PRO A 286 -11.54 23.74 -10.83
N PHE A 287 -12.48 24.39 -11.54
CA PHE A 287 -13.26 25.50 -10.99
C PHE A 287 -13.92 25.12 -9.65
N ASN A 288 -13.86 26.04 -8.68
CA ASN A 288 -14.34 25.83 -7.31
C ASN A 288 -13.74 24.62 -6.58
N ASN A 289 -12.57 24.12 -7.00
CA ASN A 289 -11.96 22.93 -6.41
C ASN A 289 -12.91 21.72 -6.41
N LYS A 290 -13.70 21.55 -7.48
CA LYS A 290 -14.61 20.41 -7.63
C LYS A 290 -14.28 19.58 -8.87
N GLY A 291 -14.04 18.29 -8.66
CA GLY A 291 -13.82 17.35 -9.75
C GLY A 291 -15.08 17.12 -10.58
N THR A 292 -14.88 16.92 -11.88
CA THR A 292 -15.88 16.38 -12.81
C THR A 292 -15.64 14.88 -12.97
N PRO A 293 -16.64 14.00 -12.80
CA PRO A 293 -16.50 12.58 -13.10
C PRO A 293 -15.97 12.34 -14.51
N LEU A 294 -14.99 11.44 -14.63
CA LEU A 294 -14.40 10.99 -15.88
C LEU A 294 -15.22 9.86 -16.47
N GLU A 295 -15.17 9.73 -17.79
CA GLU A 295 -15.65 8.53 -18.46
C GLU A 295 -14.75 7.34 -18.08
N ILE A 296 -15.35 6.28 -17.52
CA ILE A 296 -14.61 5.13 -17.02
C ILE A 296 -13.91 4.41 -18.17
N GLY A 297 -12.61 4.19 -18.04
CA GLY A 297 -11.81 3.49 -19.05
C GLY A 297 -11.41 4.36 -20.25
N LYS A 298 -11.45 5.69 -20.11
CA LYS A 298 -10.97 6.61 -21.15
C LYS A 298 -9.72 7.36 -20.72
N GLY A 299 -8.67 7.22 -21.53
CA GLY A 299 -7.42 7.96 -21.43
C GLY A 299 -7.47 9.28 -22.20
N ARG A 300 -6.31 9.93 -22.34
CA ARG A 300 -6.16 11.13 -23.18
C ARG A 300 -4.77 11.23 -23.79
N ILE A 301 -4.66 11.83 -24.97
CA ILE A 301 -3.37 12.25 -25.54
C ILE A 301 -3.05 13.64 -25.00
N LEU A 302 -1.85 13.80 -24.45
CA LEU A 302 -1.35 15.06 -23.91
C LEU A 302 -0.43 15.77 -24.90
N LEU A 303 0.31 15.00 -25.69
CA LEU A 303 1.23 15.49 -26.71
C LEU A 303 1.14 14.58 -27.93
N GLU A 304 0.93 15.17 -29.10
CA GLU A 304 0.99 14.47 -30.38
C GLU A 304 2.43 14.45 -30.91
N GLY A 305 2.84 13.33 -31.47
CA GLY A 305 4.13 13.15 -32.12
C GLY A 305 4.10 12.08 -33.20
N CYS A 306 5.25 11.48 -33.51
CA CYS A 306 5.34 10.48 -34.57
C CYS A 306 6.25 9.31 -34.19
N ARG A 307 6.03 8.14 -34.81
CA ARG A 307 6.84 6.92 -34.67
C ARG A 307 6.88 6.25 -33.29
N VAL A 308 6.86 7.00 -32.19
CA VAL A 308 6.91 6.49 -30.81
C VAL A 308 5.75 7.05 -30.00
N ALA A 309 5.04 6.16 -29.30
CA ALA A 309 4.05 6.51 -28.30
C ALA A 309 4.49 6.07 -26.90
N LEU A 310 4.41 6.99 -25.95
CA LEU A 310 4.54 6.76 -24.51
C LEU A 310 3.14 6.73 -23.90
N LEU A 311 2.78 5.61 -23.28
CA LEU A 311 1.52 5.44 -22.54
C LEU A 311 1.84 5.35 -21.05
N GLY A 312 1.76 6.50 -20.37
CA GLY A 312 2.05 6.62 -18.95
C GLY A 312 0.83 6.30 -18.08
N TYR A 313 1.08 5.73 -16.91
CA TYR A 313 0.04 5.45 -15.91
C TYR A 313 0.40 6.10 -14.56
N GLY A 314 -0.50 6.96 -14.05
CA GLY A 314 -0.29 7.71 -12.82
C GLY A 314 0.80 8.77 -12.92
N SER A 315 1.55 8.98 -11.83
CA SER A 315 2.68 9.91 -11.71
C SER A 315 3.73 9.76 -12.82
N MET A 316 3.88 8.57 -13.39
CA MET A 316 4.83 8.28 -14.47
C MET A 316 4.54 9.04 -15.77
N VAL A 317 3.34 9.59 -15.94
CA VAL A 317 3.01 10.50 -17.05
C VAL A 317 3.95 11.72 -17.05
N GLN A 318 4.35 12.21 -15.87
CA GLN A 318 5.28 13.34 -15.77
C GLN A 318 6.68 12.99 -16.28
N GLN A 319 7.17 11.78 -15.98
CA GLN A 319 8.44 11.28 -16.53
C GLN A 319 8.35 11.11 -18.06
N CYS A 320 7.19 10.72 -18.59
CA CYS A 320 6.96 10.63 -20.04
C CYS A 320 7.00 12.01 -20.71
N LEU A 321 6.35 13.02 -20.13
CA LEU A 321 6.38 14.40 -20.64
C LEU A 321 7.81 14.99 -20.59
N GLN A 322 8.55 14.75 -19.51
CA GLN A 322 9.95 15.14 -19.41
C GLN A 322 10.82 14.43 -20.45
N ALA A 323 10.62 13.13 -20.69
CA ALA A 323 11.32 12.38 -21.73
C ALA A 323 11.02 12.93 -23.13
N ALA A 324 9.77 13.30 -23.40
CA ALA A 324 9.40 13.95 -24.66
C ALA A 324 10.16 15.27 -24.88
N ASN A 325 10.36 16.08 -23.84
CA ASN A 325 11.18 17.29 -23.93
C ASN A 325 12.65 17.00 -24.22
N ILE A 326 13.23 15.98 -23.59
CA ILE A 326 14.61 15.52 -23.86
C ILE A 326 14.74 15.08 -25.31
N LEU A 327 13.80 14.28 -25.81
CA LEU A 327 13.82 13.75 -27.18
C LEU A 327 13.57 14.83 -28.23
N LYS A 328 12.74 15.83 -27.92
CA LYS A 328 12.52 17.00 -28.80
C LYS A 328 13.82 17.76 -29.07
N SER A 329 14.73 17.86 -28.10
CA SER A 329 16.05 18.46 -28.30
C SER A 329 16.94 17.69 -29.29
N ARG A 330 16.56 16.45 -29.63
CA ARG A 330 17.24 15.55 -30.57
C ARG A 330 16.45 15.34 -31.87
N ASP A 331 15.49 16.21 -32.14
CA ASP A 331 14.60 16.15 -33.30
C ASP A 331 13.79 14.85 -33.37
N ILE A 332 13.39 14.33 -32.20
CA ILE A 332 12.51 13.18 -32.06
C ILE A 332 11.22 13.67 -31.40
N SER A 333 10.16 13.72 -32.18
CA SER A 333 8.80 14.01 -31.69
C SER A 333 8.12 12.70 -31.28
N VAL A 334 7.61 12.62 -30.05
CA VAL A 334 6.93 11.43 -29.51
C VAL A 334 5.53 11.80 -29.04
N THR A 335 4.60 10.85 -29.17
CA THR A 335 3.26 10.97 -28.60
C THR A 335 3.31 10.61 -27.12
N VAL A 336 2.67 11.40 -26.26
CA VAL A 336 2.51 11.09 -24.83
C VAL A 336 1.03 11.02 -24.51
N ALA A 337 0.60 9.88 -23.99
CA ALA A 337 -0.76 9.63 -23.56
C ALA A 337 -0.80 9.29 -22.06
N ASP A 338 -1.81 9.82 -21.40
CA ASP A 338 -2.18 9.51 -20.02
C ASP A 338 -3.28 8.44 -20.06
N ALA A 339 -2.92 7.25 -19.56
CA ALA A 339 -3.81 6.10 -19.58
C ALA A 339 -5.02 6.28 -18.66
N ARG A 340 -4.84 7.00 -17.53
CA ARG A 340 -5.80 7.17 -16.41
C ARG A 340 -6.29 5.90 -15.72
N PHE A 341 -6.62 4.86 -16.48
CA PHE A 341 -7.21 3.60 -16.05
C PHE A 341 -6.33 2.43 -16.44
N CYS A 342 -5.98 1.60 -15.46
CA CYS A 342 -5.48 0.25 -15.73
C CYS A 342 -6.63 -0.73 -15.97
N LYS A 343 -7.80 -0.45 -15.39
CA LYS A 343 -9.01 -1.26 -15.58
C LYS A 343 -10.29 -0.41 -15.46
N PRO A 344 -11.23 -0.53 -16.41
CA PRO A 344 -11.04 -1.12 -17.73
C PRO A 344 -10.00 -0.33 -18.54
N LEU A 345 -9.35 -1.00 -19.49
CA LEU A 345 -8.41 -0.36 -20.40
C LEU A 345 -9.15 0.49 -21.44
N ASP A 346 -8.54 1.60 -21.87
CA ASP A 346 -8.97 2.31 -23.07
C ASP A 346 -8.48 1.57 -24.32
N THR A 347 -9.28 0.60 -24.76
CA THR A 347 -8.95 -0.25 -25.90
C THR A 347 -8.83 0.51 -27.22
N ASP A 348 -9.53 1.63 -27.35
CA ASP A 348 -9.55 2.46 -28.55
C ASP A 348 -8.27 3.31 -28.62
N LEU A 349 -7.93 3.98 -27.51
CA LEU A 349 -6.68 4.72 -27.41
C LEU A 349 -5.47 3.80 -27.61
N ILE A 350 -5.45 2.63 -26.98
CA ILE A 350 -4.35 1.66 -27.14
C ILE A 350 -4.22 1.23 -28.60
N LYS A 351 -5.33 0.93 -29.29
CA LYS A 351 -5.34 0.61 -30.72
C LYS A 351 -4.83 1.77 -31.57
N GLN A 352 -5.28 2.99 -31.30
CA GLN A 352 -4.84 4.19 -32.00
C GLN A 352 -3.33 4.38 -31.88
N LEU A 353 -2.79 4.29 -30.66
CA LEU A 353 -1.36 4.43 -30.40
C LEU A 353 -0.56 3.30 -31.05
N ALA A 354 -1.02 2.05 -30.93
CA ALA A 354 -0.35 0.89 -31.50
C ALA A 354 -0.31 0.91 -33.04
N ASN A 355 -1.39 1.36 -33.70
CA ASN A 355 -1.46 1.41 -35.16
C ASN A 355 -0.78 2.66 -35.75
N GLY A 356 -0.74 3.77 -35.00
CA GLY A 356 -0.16 5.03 -35.43
C GLY A 356 1.36 5.14 -35.25
N HIS A 357 2.00 4.18 -34.59
CA HIS A 357 3.40 4.28 -34.17
C HIS A 357 4.17 2.98 -34.42
N GLU A 358 5.47 3.10 -34.67
CA GLU A 358 6.40 1.96 -34.79
C GLU A 358 6.73 1.35 -33.42
N VAL A 359 6.69 2.18 -32.38
CA VAL A 359 7.06 1.83 -31.00
C VAL A 359 5.98 2.29 -30.05
N LEU A 360 5.54 1.39 -29.16
CA LEU A 360 4.70 1.71 -28.01
C LEU A 360 5.45 1.34 -26.72
N ILE A 361 5.53 2.27 -25.78
CA ILE A 361 6.14 2.04 -24.46
C ILE A 361 5.11 2.35 -23.38
N THR A 362 4.78 1.37 -22.55
CA THR A 362 4.00 1.61 -21.33
C THR A 362 4.93 1.94 -20.18
N VAL A 363 4.58 2.93 -19.36
CA VAL A 363 5.40 3.35 -18.21
C VAL A 363 4.54 3.42 -16.96
N GLU A 364 4.88 2.61 -15.95
CA GLU A 364 4.18 2.56 -14.67
C GLU A 364 5.14 2.39 -13.49
N GLU A 365 4.72 2.86 -12.33
CA GLU A 365 5.40 2.69 -11.05
C GLU A 365 4.80 1.48 -10.29
N GLY A 366 4.74 0.34 -10.97
CA GLY A 366 4.26 -0.93 -10.43
C GLY A 366 5.15 -2.09 -10.83
N SER A 367 4.98 -3.25 -10.20
CA SER A 367 5.70 -4.47 -10.54
C SER A 367 5.24 -5.05 -11.87
N ILE A 368 5.98 -6.05 -12.37
CA ILE A 368 5.46 -6.95 -13.40
C ILE A 368 4.07 -7.50 -13.00
N GLY A 369 3.20 -7.68 -14.00
CA GLY A 369 1.78 -8.02 -13.80
C GLY A 369 0.82 -6.82 -13.78
N GLY A 370 1.35 -5.59 -13.72
CA GLY A 370 0.56 -4.35 -13.70
C GLY A 370 0.02 -3.90 -15.06
N PHE A 371 -0.16 -2.59 -15.22
CA PHE A 371 -0.74 -1.94 -16.37
C PHE A 371 -0.13 -2.37 -17.71
N GLY A 372 1.20 -2.38 -17.81
CA GLY A 372 1.91 -2.78 -19.02
C GLY A 372 1.61 -4.23 -19.42
N SER A 373 1.37 -5.11 -18.43
CA SER A 373 1.00 -6.51 -18.67
C SER A 373 -0.43 -6.63 -19.20
N HIS A 374 -1.36 -5.84 -18.65
CA HIS A 374 -2.74 -5.76 -19.15
C HIS A 374 -2.81 -5.23 -20.60
N VAL A 375 -2.04 -4.18 -20.92
CA VAL A 375 -1.91 -3.65 -22.30
C VAL A 375 -1.33 -4.71 -23.24
N SER A 376 -0.23 -5.36 -22.83
CA SER A 376 0.42 -6.42 -23.62
C SER A 376 -0.52 -7.59 -23.91
N HIS A 377 -1.28 -8.02 -22.90
CA HIS A 377 -2.27 -9.09 -23.03
C HIS A 377 -3.37 -8.73 -24.04
N TYR A 378 -3.93 -7.52 -23.94
CA TYR A 378 -4.91 -7.03 -24.91
C TYR A 378 -4.36 -6.99 -26.33
N LEU A 379 -3.18 -6.40 -26.54
CA LEU A 379 -2.55 -6.30 -27.85
C LEU A 379 -2.29 -7.69 -28.46
N SER A 380 -1.86 -8.65 -27.64
CA SER A 380 -1.69 -10.05 -28.03
C SER A 380 -3.00 -10.70 -28.48
N LEU A 381 -4.06 -10.57 -27.67
CA LEU A 381 -5.37 -11.17 -28.00
C LEU A 381 -6.01 -10.57 -29.26
N THR A 382 -5.71 -9.30 -29.57
CA THR A 382 -6.21 -8.64 -30.79
C THR A 382 -5.34 -8.87 -32.03
N GLY A 383 -4.23 -9.62 -31.93
CA GLY A 383 -3.31 -9.88 -33.04
C GLY A 383 -2.45 -8.68 -33.45
N ILE A 384 -2.48 -7.57 -32.73
CA ILE A 384 -1.68 -6.37 -33.05
C ILE A 384 -0.18 -6.65 -32.88
N LEU A 385 0.18 -7.51 -31.92
CA LEU A 385 1.58 -7.92 -31.71
C LEU A 385 2.12 -8.88 -32.78
N ASP A 386 1.26 -9.39 -33.67
CA ASP A 386 1.71 -10.18 -34.82
C ASP A 386 2.35 -9.28 -35.92
N GLY A 387 2.11 -7.97 -35.82
CA GLY A 387 2.64 -6.95 -36.73
C GLY A 387 4.04 -6.41 -36.37
N PRO A 388 4.46 -5.30 -37.00
CA PRO A 388 5.80 -4.73 -36.81
C PRO A 388 5.97 -3.91 -35.52
N LEU A 389 4.92 -3.80 -34.70
CA LEU A 389 4.92 -2.95 -33.50
C LEU A 389 5.98 -3.41 -32.50
N LYS A 390 6.88 -2.50 -32.12
CA LYS A 390 7.84 -2.73 -31.04
C LYS A 390 7.22 -2.29 -29.71
N LEU A 391 6.85 -3.26 -28.88
CA LEU A 391 6.33 -2.99 -27.53
C LEU A 391 7.43 -3.06 -26.47
N ARG A 392 7.47 -2.12 -25.52
CA ARG A 392 8.25 -2.23 -24.27
C ARG A 392 7.38 -1.85 -23.08
N ALA A 393 7.53 -2.57 -21.97
CA ALA A 393 6.94 -2.20 -20.70
C ALA A 393 8.06 -1.76 -19.74
N MET A 394 7.98 -0.53 -19.27
CA MET A 394 8.85 0.02 -18.23
C MET A 394 8.08 -0.04 -16.91
N VAL A 395 8.56 -0.89 -16.01
CA VAL A 395 7.95 -1.23 -14.71
C VAL A 395 9.05 -1.22 -13.64
N LEU A 396 8.67 -1.31 -12.37
CA LEU A 396 9.63 -1.52 -11.29
C LEU A 396 10.33 -2.88 -11.48
N PRO A 397 11.66 -2.95 -11.25
CA PRO A 397 12.41 -4.19 -11.39
C PRO A 397 11.94 -5.23 -10.37
N ASP A 398 12.07 -6.51 -10.71
CA ASP A 398 11.69 -7.65 -9.86
C ASP A 398 12.70 -7.87 -8.71
N ARG A 399 12.79 -6.88 -7.82
CA ARG A 399 13.58 -6.86 -6.61
C ARG A 399 13.01 -5.84 -5.64
N TYR A 400 13.33 -5.98 -4.37
CA TYR A 400 13.00 -4.95 -3.40
C TYR A 400 13.80 -3.68 -3.65
N ILE A 401 13.13 -2.54 -3.50
CA ILE A 401 13.70 -1.19 -3.65
C ILE A 401 14.13 -0.71 -2.27
N ASP A 402 15.40 -0.33 -2.14
CA ASP A 402 15.95 0.14 -0.86
C ASP A 402 15.49 1.55 -0.52
N HIS A 403 15.78 1.98 0.69
CA HIS A 403 15.46 3.32 1.17
C HIS A 403 16.32 4.37 0.45
N GLY A 404 15.76 5.54 0.15
CA GLY A 404 16.44 6.60 -0.58
C GLY A 404 15.49 7.75 -0.88
N SER A 405 15.99 8.88 -1.42
CA SER A 405 15.05 9.92 -1.86
C SER A 405 14.20 9.38 -3.03
N PRO A 406 12.95 9.85 -3.23
CA PRO A 406 12.13 9.41 -4.36
C PRO A 406 12.82 9.56 -5.72
N GLN A 407 13.61 10.63 -5.89
CA GLN A 407 14.38 10.86 -7.10
C GLN A 407 15.48 9.81 -7.29
N ASP A 408 16.20 9.46 -6.22
CA ASP A 408 17.24 8.42 -6.27
C ASP A 408 16.62 7.05 -6.56
N GLN A 409 15.49 6.73 -5.93
CA GLN A 409 14.77 5.48 -6.17
C GLN A 409 14.33 5.37 -7.63
N ILE A 410 13.75 6.42 -8.21
CA ILE A 410 13.31 6.46 -9.62
C ILE A 410 14.50 6.33 -10.60
N GLU A 411 15.64 6.95 -10.28
CA GLU A 411 16.87 6.80 -11.07
C GLU A 411 17.44 5.37 -10.93
N GLU A 412 17.46 4.80 -9.73
CA GLU A 412 17.98 3.46 -9.42
C GLU A 412 17.18 2.34 -10.10
N VAL A 413 15.85 2.49 -10.17
CA VAL A 413 14.96 1.51 -10.82
C VAL A 413 14.87 1.69 -12.33
N GLY A 414 15.48 2.75 -12.88
CA GLY A 414 15.53 2.98 -14.32
C GLY A 414 14.21 3.50 -14.92
N LEU A 415 13.43 4.25 -14.15
CA LEU A 415 12.14 4.82 -14.59
C LEU A 415 12.18 6.34 -14.86
N SER A 416 13.32 7.00 -14.65
CA SER A 416 13.43 8.43 -14.92
C SER A 416 13.27 8.79 -16.41
N ALA A 417 12.95 10.05 -16.70
CA ALA A 417 12.83 10.59 -18.05
C ALA A 417 14.05 10.29 -18.96
N ARG A 418 15.24 10.28 -18.36
CA ARG A 418 16.49 9.87 -19.03
C ARG A 418 16.45 8.40 -19.43
N HIS A 419 16.04 7.51 -18.55
CA HIS A 419 15.93 6.08 -18.84
C HIS A 419 14.85 5.76 -19.89
N ILE A 420 13.73 6.47 -19.86
CA ILE A 420 12.70 6.39 -20.91
C ILE A 420 13.32 6.77 -22.27
N SER A 421 14.04 7.89 -22.33
CA SER A 421 14.74 8.34 -23.54
C SER A 421 15.78 7.31 -24.03
N LEU A 422 16.56 6.75 -23.11
CA LEU A 422 17.57 5.70 -23.39
C LEU A 422 16.96 4.41 -23.93
N THR A 423 15.70 4.11 -23.57
CA THR A 423 14.94 2.96 -24.08
C THR A 423 14.48 3.21 -25.52
N ILE A 424 14.12 4.45 -25.85
CA ILE A 424 13.61 4.83 -27.18
C ILE A 424 14.72 4.85 -28.24
N LEU A 425 15.88 5.44 -27.94
CA LEU A 425 16.93 5.69 -28.93
C LEU A 425 17.39 4.42 -29.71
N PRO A 426 17.65 3.27 -29.08
CA PRO A 426 18.00 2.04 -29.82
C PRO A 426 16.87 1.52 -30.70
N LEU A 427 15.60 1.68 -30.27
CA LEU A 427 14.44 1.20 -31.03
C LEU A 427 14.28 1.98 -32.35
N LEU A 428 14.76 3.23 -32.37
CA LEU A 428 14.84 4.11 -33.54
C LEU A 428 16.14 3.96 -34.35
N GLY A 429 17.02 3.01 -34.00
CA GLY A 429 18.29 2.81 -34.71
C GLY A 429 19.39 3.82 -34.35
N ARG A 430 19.28 4.51 -33.21
CA ARG A 430 20.28 5.49 -32.71
C ARG A 430 21.01 5.03 -31.42
N PRO A 431 21.65 3.84 -31.39
CA PRO A 431 22.23 3.30 -30.16
C PRO A 431 23.46 4.09 -29.64
N LYS A 432 24.19 4.80 -30.51
CA LYS A 432 25.38 5.58 -30.12
C LYS A 432 25.04 6.79 -29.25
N GLU A 433 23.91 7.44 -29.50
CA GLU A 433 23.41 8.55 -28.69
C GLU A 433 23.04 8.08 -27.27
N ALA A 434 22.60 6.83 -27.14
CA ALA A 434 22.28 6.24 -25.84
C ALA A 434 23.51 5.82 -25.02
N LEU A 435 24.66 5.58 -25.66
CA LEU A 435 25.91 5.19 -24.99
C LEU A 435 26.64 6.40 -24.37
N HIS A 436 26.52 7.58 -24.99
CA HIS A 436 27.04 8.84 -24.41
C HIS A 436 26.35 9.20 -23.09
N ASP A 437 25.06 8.87 -23.00
CA ASP A 437 24.21 9.22 -21.87
C ASP A 437 24.23 8.21 -20.74
N CYS A 438 24.76 6.98 -20.87
CA CYS A 438 24.84 6.02 -19.75
C CYS A 438 25.86 4.88 -19.98
N PRO A 439 27.00 4.85 -19.27
CA PRO A 439 28.02 3.81 -19.42
C PRO A 439 27.63 2.41 -18.89
N TRP A 440 26.53 2.28 -18.12
CA TRP A 440 26.25 1.11 -17.26
C TRP A 440 25.08 0.22 -17.73
N ARG A 441 24.86 0.10 -19.04
CA ARG A 441 23.73 -0.65 -19.65
C ARG A 441 23.56 -2.12 -19.22
N SER A 442 24.56 -2.75 -18.62
CA SER A 442 24.56 -4.18 -18.32
C SER A 442 23.59 -4.61 -17.19
N ALA A 443 22.99 -3.67 -16.47
CA ALA A 443 22.21 -3.95 -15.26
C ALA A 443 20.68 -3.96 -15.42
N MET A 444 20.14 -3.45 -16.54
CA MET A 444 18.68 -3.22 -16.72
C MET A 444 17.92 -4.36 -17.41
N ILE A 445 18.60 -5.32 -18.05
CA ILE A 445 17.95 -6.34 -18.91
C ILE A 445 17.97 -7.76 -18.29
N CYS A 446 18.72 -7.97 -17.22
CA CYS A 446 18.87 -9.32 -16.66
C CYS A 446 17.82 -9.62 -15.58
N HIS A 447 16.86 -10.48 -15.93
CA HIS A 447 16.16 -11.38 -15.00
C HIS A 447 17.11 -12.47 -14.44
N ASP A 448 18.41 -12.18 -14.29
CA ASP A 448 19.40 -13.18 -13.89
C ASP A 448 19.67 -13.05 -12.38
N TRP A 449 19.00 -13.90 -11.62
CA TRP A 449 18.95 -13.97 -10.16
C TRP A 449 20.27 -14.45 -9.49
N GLY A 450 21.42 -14.33 -10.17
CA GLY A 450 22.64 -15.06 -9.78
C GLY A 450 23.90 -14.24 -9.50
N LYS A 451 24.02 -12.98 -9.97
CA LYS A 451 25.32 -12.27 -9.92
C LYS A 451 25.20 -10.77 -9.69
N ARG A 452 25.07 -10.37 -8.43
CA ARG A 452 25.65 -9.09 -7.96
C ARG A 452 26.47 -9.38 -6.72
N GLU A 453 27.79 -9.42 -6.87
CA GLU A 453 28.69 -9.24 -5.73
C GLU A 453 28.39 -7.86 -5.11
N PRO A 454 28.33 -7.75 -3.76
CA PRO A 454 28.13 -6.46 -3.12
C PRO A 454 29.31 -5.55 -3.47
N ALA A 455 29.00 -4.37 -4.01
CA ALA A 455 29.99 -3.32 -4.26
C ALA A 455 30.77 -3.02 -2.97
N ARG A 456 32.02 -3.49 -2.90
CA ARG A 456 32.95 -3.06 -1.87
C ARG A 456 33.26 -1.59 -2.10
N PHE A 457 32.65 -0.71 -1.30
CA PHE A 457 33.13 0.66 -1.13
C PHE A 457 34.50 0.62 -0.43
N SER A 458 35.58 0.47 -1.19
CA SER A 458 36.93 0.74 -0.69
C SER A 458 37.16 2.25 -0.67
N HIS A 459 36.78 2.91 0.43
CA HIS A 459 37.32 4.24 0.75
C HIS A 459 38.79 4.08 1.11
N GLY A 460 39.67 4.30 0.13
CA GLY A 460 41.11 4.35 0.32
C GLY A 460 41.52 5.62 1.08
N LEU A 461 41.39 5.61 2.40
CA LEU A 461 42.11 6.53 3.29
C LEU A 461 43.50 5.95 3.56
N LYS A 462 44.50 6.41 2.80
CA LYS A 462 45.92 6.19 3.11
C LYS A 462 46.32 7.09 4.28
N PHE A 463 46.42 6.53 5.48
CA PHE A 463 47.20 7.15 6.56
C PHE A 463 48.66 6.71 6.46
N LYS A 464 49.55 7.69 6.34
CA LYS A 464 51.00 7.53 6.39
C LYS A 464 51.44 7.82 7.82
N LEU A 465 51.79 6.78 8.57
CA LEU A 465 52.51 6.92 9.85
C LEU A 465 53.99 7.13 9.52
N VAL A 466 54.57 8.21 10.04
CA VAL A 466 56.02 8.37 10.26
C VAL A 466 56.33 7.84 11.64
#